data_AF-A0A9C8E4N9-F1
#
_entry.id   AF-A0A9C8E4N9-F1
#
_cell.length_a   1.000
_cell.length_b   1.000
_cell.length_c   1.000
_cell.angle_alpha   90.00
_cell.angle_beta   90.00
_cell.angle_gamma   90.00
#
_symmetry.space_group_name_H-M   'P 1'
#
loop_
_entity.id
_entity.type
_entity.pdbx_description
1 polymer ?
#
loop_
_entity_poly.entity_id
_entity_poly.type
_entity_poly.pdbx_seq_one_letter_code
_entity_poly.pdbx_strand_id
1 'polypeptide(L)' 'IIGRVVDEHLGKVVMRTLIGSRRILDMPAGEQLPRIC' A
#
# COMPACT_ATOMS: atom_id res chain seq x y z
N ILE A 1 4.93 9.89 11.03
CA ILE A 1 3.58 9.46 10.56
C ILE A 1 3.69 9.17 9.06
N ILE A 2 3.28 7.99 8.58
CA ILE A 2 3.44 7.58 7.16
C ILE A 2 2.14 7.64 6.34
N GLY A 3 1.02 7.97 6.98
CA GLY A 3 -0.29 8.04 6.34
C GLY A 3 -1.41 8.31 7.34
N ARG A 4 -2.65 8.27 6.87
CA ARG A 4 -3.87 8.43 7.68
C ARG A 4 -4.99 7.54 7.12
N VAL A 5 -5.93 7.17 7.98
CA VAL A 5 -7.17 6.49 7.59
C VAL A 5 -8.18 7.52 7.10
N VAL A 6 -8.91 7.19 6.03
CA VAL A 6 -9.94 8.03 5.40
C VAL A 6 -11.08 7.14 4.88
N ASP A 7 -12.28 7.71 4.74
CA ASP A 7 -13.47 6.98 4.29
C ASP A 7 -13.62 6.90 2.76
N GLU A 8 -12.81 7.64 1.99
CA GLU A 8 -12.93 7.77 0.53
C GLU A 8 -12.54 6.50 -0.23
N HIS A 9 -11.66 5.66 0.32
CA HIS A 9 -11.07 4.50 -0.35
C HIS A 9 -11.15 3.24 0.52
N LEU A 10 -12.35 2.85 0.91
CA LEU A 10 -12.58 1.69 1.76
C LEU A 10 -11.93 0.41 1.21
N GLY A 11 -11.22 -0.30 2.10
CA GLY A 11 -10.54 -1.56 1.77
C GLY A 11 -9.32 -1.41 0.86
N LYS A 12 -8.84 -0.19 0.61
CA LYS A 12 -7.68 0.08 -0.26
C LYS A 12 -6.62 0.88 0.46
N VAL A 13 -5.37 0.63 0.10
CA VAL A 13 -4.24 1.47 0.50
C VAL A 13 -3.81 2.29 -0.72
N VAL A 14 -3.87 3.62 -0.60
CA VAL A 14 -3.43 4.53 -1.66
C VAL A 14 -2.14 5.21 -1.23
N MET A 15 -1.07 5.00 -2.00
CA MET A 15 0.25 5.57 -1.76
C MET A 15 0.46 6.83 -2.60
N ARG A 16 1.07 7.86 -2.02
CA ARG A 16 1.60 9.02 -2.75
C ARG A 16 3.02 8.70 -3.21
N THR A 17 3.29 8.83 -4.50
CA THR A 17 4.62 8.65 -5.08
C THR A 17 5.49 9.89 -4.88
N LEU A 18 6.79 9.77 -5.14
CA LEU A 18 7.75 10.87 -5.04
C LEU A 18 7.39 12.07 -5.93
N ILE A 19 6.83 11.81 -7.11
CA ILE A 19 6.39 12.86 -8.05
C ILE A 19 4.96 13.34 -7.80
N GLY A 20 4.34 12.92 -6.69
CA GLY A 20 3.02 13.38 -6.26
C GLY A 20 1.83 12.67 -6.89
N SER A 21 2.04 11.67 -7.76
CA SER A 21 0.96 10.82 -8.25
C SER A 21 0.44 9.89 -7.16
N ARG A 22 -0.78 9.35 -7.34
CA ARG A 22 -1.39 8.39 -6.42
C ARG A 22 -1.48 7.02 -7.09
N ARG A 23 -1.15 5.96 -6.35
CA ARG A 23 -1.24 4.58 -6.82
C ARG A 23 -1.83 3.69 -5.74
N ILE A 24 -2.64 2.71 -6.14
CA ILE A 24 -3.14 1.65 -5.25
C ILE A 24 -1.98 0.69 -4.93
N LEU A 25 -1.77 0.40 -3.65
CA LEU A 25 -0.85 -0.63 -3.22
C LEU A 25 -1.61 -1.96 -3.19
N ASP A 26 -1.30 -2.83 -4.15
CA ASP A 26 -1.87 -4.16 -4.23
C ASP A 26 -1.25 -5.09 -3.19
N MET A 27 -2.01 -6.09 -2.76
CA MET A 27 -1.48 -7.15 -1.91
C MET A 27 -0.42 -7.97 -2.68
N PRO A 28 0.72 -8.31 -2.05
CA PRO A 28 1.67 -9.24 -2.64
C PRO A 28 1.00 -10.59 -2.94
N ALA A 29 1.42 -11.23 -4.04
CA ALA A 29 0.89 -12.54 -4.44
C ALA A 29 1.26 -13.68 -3.47
N GLY A 30 2.12 -13.43 -2.49
CA GLY A 30 2.61 -14.40 -1.49
C GLY A 30 3.91 -13.92 -0.84
N GLU A 31 4.56 -14.82 -0.10
CA GLU A 31 5.89 -14.59 0.46
C GLU A 31 6.98 -14.75 -0.63
N GLN A 32 7.89 -13.79 -0.71
CA GLN A 32 8.92 -13.76 -1.78
C GLN A 32 10.18 -14.57 -1.44
N LEU A 33 10.41 -14.86 -0.16
CA LEU A 33 11.61 -15.54 0.32
C LEU A 33 11.20 -16.68 1.26
N PRO A 34 11.69 -17.91 1.07
CA PRO A 34 11.31 -19.00 1.96
C PRO A 34 11.89 -18.80 3.37
N ARG A 35 11.02 -18.77 4.38
CA ARG A 35 11.35 -18.68 5.83
C ARG A 35 11.89 -17.30 6.24
N ILE A 36 11.28 -16.21 5.80
CA ILE A 36 11.72 -14.83 6.15
C ILE A 36 11.11 -14.29 7.45
N CYS A 37 10.24 -15.07 8.10
CA CYS A 37 9.62 -14.73 9.38
C CYS A 37 10.66 -14.51 10.49
#